data_AF-A1YQX5-F1
#
_entry.id   AF-A1YQX5-F1
#
_cell.length_a   1.000
_cell.length_b   1.000
_cell.length_c   1.000
_cell.angle_alpha   90.00
_cell.angle_beta   90.00
_cell.angle_gamma   90.00
#
_symmetry.space_group_name_H-M   'P 1'
#
loop_
_entity.id
_entity.type
_entity.pdbx_description
1 polymer ?
#
loop_
_entity_poly.entity_id
_entity_poly.type
_entity_poly.pdbx_seq_one_letter_code
_entity_poly.pdbx_strand_id
1 'polypeptide(L)'
;QGEDQKKLDVVSNEVFKNCLASCGRTGIIASEEEDQPVAVEETYSGNYIVVFDPLDGSSNIDAGISVGSIFGIYEPSEECPLDAMDD
;
A
#
# COMPACT_ATOMS: atom_id res chain seq x y z
N GLN A 1 11.31 7.82 0.61
CA GLN A 1 11.09 9.01 1.50
C GLN A 1 12.16 9.06 2.61
N GLY A 2 12.22 10.14 3.41
CA GLY A 2 13.34 10.48 4.32
C GLY A 2 13.06 10.39 5.83
N GLU A 3 12.06 9.62 6.26
CA GLU A 3 11.86 9.28 7.67
C GLU A 3 12.62 7.98 8.02
N ASP A 4 13.17 7.91 9.24
CA ASP A 4 13.75 6.66 9.76
C ASP A 4 12.63 5.65 10.01
N GLN A 5 12.47 4.72 9.06
CA GLN A 5 11.44 3.68 9.10
C GLN A 5 11.52 2.87 10.40
N LYS A 6 10.44 2.88 11.20
CA LYS A 6 10.38 2.11 12.45
C LYS A 6 10.08 0.64 12.13
N LYS A 7 10.42 -0.24 13.06
CA LYS A 7 10.13 -1.69 12.91
C LYS A 7 8.64 -1.99 12.73
N LEU A 8 7.78 -1.18 13.34
CA LEU A 8 6.34 -1.39 13.27
C LEU A 8 5.77 -0.95 11.92
N ASP A 9 6.40 0.02 11.25
CA ASP A 9 6.07 0.44 9.88
C ASP A 9 6.30 -0.73 8.92
N VAL A 10 7.47 -1.36 8.99
CA VAL A 10 7.82 -2.56 8.20
C VAL A 10 6.83 -3.70 8.42
N VAL A 11 6.48 -3.98 9.68
CA VAL A 11 5.51 -5.06 10.01
C VAL A 11 4.12 -4.72 9.48
N SER A 12 3.68 -3.48 9.62
CA SER A 12 2.36 -3.04 9.18
C SER A 12 2.25 -3.09 7.64
N ASN A 13 3.30 -2.66 6.93
CA ASN A 13 3.40 -2.77 5.48
C ASN A 13 3.26 -4.22 5.01
N GLU A 14 4.03 -5.14 5.61
CA GLU A 14 3.97 -6.57 5.25
C GLU A 14 2.59 -7.19 5.53
N VAL A 15 1.91 -6.80 6.62
CA VAL A 15 0.54 -7.27 6.88
C VAL A 15 -0.42 -6.78 5.80
N PHE A 16 -0.37 -5.51 5.43
CA PHE A 16 -1.23 -4.96 4.37
C PHE A 16 -0.96 -5.63 3.01
N LYS A 17 0.30 -5.76 2.61
CA LYS A 17 0.70 -6.42 1.36
C LYS A 17 0.17 -7.85 1.28
N ASN A 18 0.38 -8.64 2.33
CA ASN A 18 -0.09 -10.02 2.37
C ASN A 18 -1.62 -10.14 2.35
N CYS A 19 -2.33 -9.27 3.08
CA CYS A 19 -3.79 -9.25 3.08
C CYS A 19 -4.37 -8.87 1.71
N LEU A 20 -3.82 -7.84 1.08
CA LEU A 20 -4.27 -7.34 -0.23
C LEU A 20 -3.94 -8.33 -1.35
N ALA A 21 -2.75 -8.94 -1.33
CA ALA A 21 -2.40 -10.00 -2.27
C ALA A 21 -3.33 -11.20 -2.13
N SER A 22 -3.63 -11.63 -0.90
CA SER A 22 -4.50 -12.78 -0.64
C SER A 22 -5.99 -12.51 -0.88
N CYS A 23 -6.40 -11.25 -1.08
CA CYS A 23 -7.82 -10.92 -1.26
C CYS A 23 -8.38 -11.32 -2.64
N GLY A 24 -7.49 -11.52 -3.62
CA GLY A 24 -7.86 -11.96 -4.97
C GLY A 24 -8.56 -10.92 -5.84
N ARG A 25 -8.61 -9.64 -5.40
CA ARG A 25 -9.29 -8.53 -6.09
C ARG A 25 -8.39 -7.33 -6.38
N THR A 26 -7.15 -7.35 -5.92
CA THR A 26 -6.23 -6.22 -6.01
C THR A 26 -5.14 -6.55 -7.02
N GLY A 27 -5.01 -5.76 -8.09
CA GLY A 27 -4.00 -5.96 -9.13
C GLY A 27 -2.72 -5.20 -8.87
N ILE A 28 -2.81 -4.02 -8.24
CA ILE A 28 -1.65 -3.20 -7.88
C ILE A 28 -1.84 -2.64 -6.49
N ILE A 29 -0.74 -2.61 -5.74
CA ILE A 29 -0.67 -1.97 -4.44
C ILE A 29 0.42 -0.89 -4.43
N ALA A 30 0.15 0.24 -3.79
CA ALA A 30 1.16 1.26 -3.54
C ALA A 30 1.14 1.61 -2.05
N SER A 31 2.30 1.53 -1.40
CA SER A 31 2.47 1.80 0.01
C SER A 31 3.24 3.10 0.21
N GLU A 32 2.98 3.84 1.28
CA GLU A 32 3.86 4.92 1.74
C GLU A 32 5.30 4.41 2.01
N GLU A 33 5.41 3.15 2.42
CA GLU A 33 6.65 2.51 2.84
C GLU A 33 7.49 1.90 1.70
N GLU A 34 7.02 2.02 0.45
CA GLU A 34 7.67 1.46 -0.74
C GLU A 34 7.88 2.56 -1.78
N ASP A 35 9.07 2.64 -2.38
CA ASP A 35 9.36 3.69 -3.37
C ASP A 35 8.60 3.49 -4.68
N GLN A 36 8.15 2.27 -4.99
CA GLN A 36 7.48 1.91 -6.24
C GLN A 36 6.22 1.07 -5.98
N PRO A 37 5.15 1.23 -6.79
CA PRO A 37 4.01 0.34 -6.75
C PRO A 37 4.40 -1.12 -7.05
N VAL A 38 3.69 -2.06 -6.42
CA VAL A 38 3.92 -3.50 -6.56
C VAL A 38 2.72 -4.12 -7.27
N ALA A 39 2.98 -4.88 -8.34
CA ALA A 39 1.98 -5.69 -9.01
C ALA A 39 1.67 -6.95 -8.18
N VAL A 40 0.40 -7.28 -8.06
CA VAL A 40 -0.08 -8.51 -7.41
C VAL A 40 -0.34 -9.54 -8.50
N GLU A 41 0.44 -10.63 -8.51
CA GLU A 41 0.37 -11.63 -9.57
C GLU A 41 -0.93 -12.47 -9.55
N GLU A 42 -1.53 -12.67 -8.36
CA GLU A 42 -2.72 -13.51 -8.17
C GLU A 42 -4.00 -12.68 -8.02
N THR A 43 -4.57 -12.23 -9.15
CA THR A 43 -5.94 -11.67 -9.19
C THR A 43 -6.94 -12.62 -9.83
N TYR A 44 -8.06 -12.85 -9.12
CA TYR A 44 -9.09 -13.79 -9.55
C TYR A 44 -10.37 -13.09 -10.04
N SER A 45 -10.73 -11.94 -9.45
CA SER A 45 -11.96 -11.22 -9.80
C SER A 45 -11.86 -9.73 -9.44
N GLY A 46 -11.47 -8.90 -10.41
CA GLY A 46 -11.24 -7.47 -10.24
C GLY A 46 -9.76 -7.14 -10.10
N ASN A 47 -9.33 -6.06 -10.75
CA ASN A 47 -7.96 -5.54 -10.67
C ASN A 47 -8.02 -4.15 -10.02
N TYR A 48 -8.46 -4.07 -8.77
CA TYR A 48 -8.44 -2.81 -8.05
C TYR A 48 -7.00 -2.36 -7.79
N ILE A 49 -6.79 -1.05 -7.82
CA ILE A 49 -5.55 -0.42 -7.37
C ILE A 49 -5.79 0.04 -5.93
N VAL A 50 -4.93 -0.40 -5.02
CA VAL A 50 -5.03 -0.03 -3.61
C VAL A 50 -3.80 0.76 -3.20
N VAL A 51 -4.01 2.00 -2.77
CA VAL A 51 -2.96 2.84 -2.18
C VAL A 51 -3.16 2.87 -0.67
N PHE A 52 -2.11 2.80 0.12
CA PHE A 52 -2.25 2.76 1.56
C PHE A 52 -1.05 3.36 2.30
N ASP A 53 -1.34 3.95 3.45
CA ASP A 53 -0.40 4.22 4.52
C ASP A 53 -0.70 3.18 5.63
N PRO A 54 0.19 2.20 5.83
CA PRO A 54 -0.08 1.11 6.76
C PRO A 54 -0.04 1.59 8.22
N LEU A 55 0.65 2.68 8.54
CA LEU A 55 0.79 3.20 9.90
C LEU A 55 0.97 4.72 9.95
N ASP A 56 -0.12 5.45 9.71
CA ASP A 56 -0.15 6.90 9.82
C ASP A 56 0.14 7.36 11.26
N GLY A 57 1.07 8.31 11.38
CA GLY A 57 1.50 8.86 12.65
C GLY A 57 2.40 7.95 13.47
N SER A 58 3.14 7.01 12.84
CA SER A 58 4.04 6.08 13.53
C SER A 58 5.07 6.74 14.47
N SER A 59 5.47 7.97 14.18
CA SER A 59 6.31 8.81 15.02
C SER A 59 5.73 9.02 16.43
N ASN A 60 4.40 9.02 16.57
CA ASN A 60 3.67 9.31 17.79
C ASN A 60 3.42 8.10 18.71
N ILE A 61 3.78 6.88 18.27
CA ILE A 61 3.52 5.63 19.00
C ILE A 61 4.15 5.64 20.40
N ASP A 62 5.39 6.09 20.50
CA ASP A 62 6.13 6.13 21.78
C ASP A 62 5.53 7.12 22.78
N ALA A 63 4.72 8.09 22.30
CA ALA A 63 4.02 9.06 23.12
C ALA A 63 2.62 8.61 23.57
N GLY A 64 2.15 7.42 23.13
CA GLY A 64 0.82 6.91 23.46
C GLY A 64 -0.32 7.73 22.84
N ILE A 65 -0.04 8.46 21.77
CA ILE A 65 -1.02 9.22 21.00
C ILE A 65 -1.67 8.28 19.97
N SER A 66 -2.91 8.59 19.57
CA SER A 66 -3.62 7.84 18.54
C SER A 66 -2.84 7.78 17.22
N VAL A 67 -2.78 6.58 16.65
CA VAL A 67 -2.25 6.27 15.31
C VAL A 67 -3.30 5.48 14.54
N GLY A 68 -3.12 5.33 13.22
CA GLY A 68 -4.09 4.64 12.37
C GLY A 68 -3.50 4.11 11.08
N SER A 69 -4.37 3.67 10.18
CA SER A 69 -4.00 3.28 8.82
C SER A 69 -4.96 3.94 7.85
N ILE A 70 -4.45 4.35 6.68
CA ILE A 70 -5.22 5.02 5.64
C ILE A 70 -5.16 4.17 4.38
N PHE A 71 -6.26 4.01 3.67
CA PHE A 71 -6.27 3.31 2.38
C PHE A 71 -7.29 3.92 1.42
N GLY A 72 -6.97 3.84 0.13
CA GLY A 72 -7.83 4.21 -0.99
C GLY A 72 -7.93 3.06 -1.98
N ILE A 73 -9.13 2.83 -2.52
CA ILE A 73 -9.41 1.76 -3.47
C ILE A 73 -9.93 2.40 -4.77
N TYR A 74 -9.28 2.07 -5.88
CA TYR A 74 -9.58 2.64 -7.19
C TYR A 74 -9.83 1.55 -8.22
N GLU A 75 -10.74 1.82 -9.14
CA GLU A 75 -10.87 1.02 -10.35
C GLU A 75 -9.80 1.44 -11.36
N PRO A 76 -9.24 0.49 -12.13
CA PRO A 76 -8.31 0.81 -13.18
C PRO A 76 -9.04 1.62 -14.27
N SER A 77 -8.45 2.73 -14.71
CA SER A 77 -9.00 3.58 -15.78
C SER A 77 -8.05 3.62 -16.98
N GLU A 78 -8.60 3.67 -18.19
CA GLU A 78 -7.79 3.81 -19.41
C GLU A 78 -7.10 5.18 -19.53
N GLU A 79 -7.53 6.17 -18.74
CA GLU A 79 -6.92 7.50 -18.68
C GLU A 79 -5.60 7.53 -17.89
N CYS A 80 -5.32 6.49 -17.10
CA CYS A 80 -4.09 6.36 -16.32
C CYS A 80 -3.50 4.95 -16.51
N PRO A 81 -2.95 4.65 -17.71
CA PRO A 81 -2.36 3.35 -17.98
C PRO A 81 -1.12 3.13 -17.10
N LEU A 82 -1.10 1.99 -16.43
CA LEU A 82 -0.06 1.62 -15.46
C LEU A 82 1.29 1.34 -16.13
N ASP A 83 1.30 1.04 -17.43
CA ASP A 83 2.49 0.76 -18.22
C ASP A 83 3.26 2.03 -18.67
N ALA A 84 2.81 3.22 -18.30
CA ALA A 84 3.40 4.49 -18.76
C ALA A 84 4.60 4.98 -17.93
N MET A 85 5.13 4.17 -17.00
CA MET A 85 6.22 4.55 -16.09
C MET A 85 7.59 3.92 -16.46
N ASP A 86 7.67 3.15 -17.55
CA ASP A 86 8.92 2.62 -18.11
C ASP A 86 9.50 3.56 -19.20
N ASP A 87 9.97 4.76 -18.84
CA ASP A 87 10.87 5.60 -19.66
C ASP A 87 11.74 6.53 -18.79
#